data_AF-A0A1V3XC88-F1
#
_entry.id   AF-A0A1V3XC88-F1
#
_cell.length_a   1.000
_cell.length_b   1.000
_cell.length_c   1.000
_cell.angle_alpha   90.00
_cell.angle_beta   90.00
_cell.angle_gamma   90.00
#
_symmetry.space_group_name_H-M   'P 1'
#
loop_
_entity.id
_entity.type
_entity.pdbx_description
1 polymer ?
#
loop_
_entity_poly.entity_id
_entity_poly.type
_entity_poly.pdbx_seq_one_letter_code
_entity_poly.pdbx_strand_id
1 'polypeptide(L)'
;MAIEPEPGCVIGSCRDAIGWFGHGSVDTRYIGLCLDTCHLAVMGESPAEVVAGLADIGIDVVKIQASNAIQIDDLAADGVAEAFAEFAGSPYLHQVNGIDADGRQWFRDDLSFADPSTPRTGSARVHYHVPLHLAPPAPLSNTSHVLADVMAMLGEGALPQPVDVEIETYTWEVLPSSLRMGSLADDIAAETRWLNDLLCEWDAA
;
A
#
# COMPACT_ATOMS: atom_id res chain seq x y z
N MET A 1 6.19 -7.35 18.63
CA MET A 1 6.47 -6.05 17.95
C MET A 1 6.60 -6.33 16.48
N ALA A 2 6.14 -5.41 15.63
CA ALA A 2 6.16 -5.57 14.18
C ALA A 2 6.99 -4.44 13.57
N ILE A 3 7.98 -4.76 12.72
CA ILE A 3 8.74 -3.78 11.95
C ILE A 3 8.00 -3.53 10.64
N GLU A 4 7.71 -2.27 10.36
CA GLU A 4 7.04 -1.82 9.15
C GLU A 4 8.06 -1.17 8.21
N PRO A 5 8.29 -1.72 7.02
CA PRO A 5 9.02 -1.03 5.96
C PRO A 5 8.16 0.11 5.40
N GLU A 6 8.76 1.28 5.17
CA GLU A 6 8.05 2.47 4.69
C GLU A 6 8.81 3.12 3.53
N PRO A 7 8.17 3.44 2.39
CA PRO A 7 8.82 4.09 1.26
C PRO A 7 9.64 5.33 1.67
N GLY A 8 10.88 5.46 1.22
CA GLY A 8 11.74 6.59 1.56
C GLY A 8 12.42 6.53 2.95
N CYS A 9 12.11 5.53 3.78
CA CYS A 9 12.83 5.27 5.03
C CYS A 9 14.08 4.39 4.82
N VAL A 10 14.86 4.17 5.90
CA VAL A 10 16.08 3.33 5.88
C VAL A 10 15.76 1.87 5.52
N ILE A 11 14.64 1.36 6.03
CA ILE A 11 14.06 0.08 5.60
C ILE A 11 12.87 0.47 4.73
N GLY A 12 13.15 0.66 3.44
CA GLY A 12 12.23 1.31 2.50
C GLY A 12 11.20 0.37 1.87
N SER A 13 11.49 -0.94 1.90
CA SER A 13 10.74 -2.00 1.24
C SER A 13 10.80 -3.29 2.05
N CYS A 14 9.92 -4.24 1.75
CA CYS A 14 9.99 -5.58 2.35
C CYS A 14 11.30 -6.29 1.98
N ARG A 15 11.83 -6.07 0.76
CA ARG A 15 13.14 -6.55 0.35
C ARG A 15 14.27 -6.01 1.24
N ASP A 16 14.24 -4.73 1.58
CA ASP A 16 15.21 -4.15 2.52
C ASP A 16 15.07 -4.77 3.91
N ALA A 17 13.83 -5.01 4.35
CA ALA A 17 13.56 -5.65 5.64
C ALA A 17 14.10 -7.08 5.69
N ILE A 18 13.88 -7.87 4.64
CA ILE A 18 14.43 -9.23 4.50
C ILE A 18 15.96 -9.19 4.59
N GLY A 19 16.61 -8.27 3.87
CA GLY A 19 18.06 -8.09 3.96
C GLY A 19 18.53 -7.70 5.36
N TRP A 20 17.81 -6.77 6.00
CA TRP A 20 18.13 -6.30 7.35
C TRP A 20 17.98 -7.40 8.41
N PHE A 21 16.88 -8.14 8.39
CA PHE A 21 16.66 -9.28 9.29
C PHE A 21 17.70 -10.39 9.07
N GLY A 22 18.00 -10.73 7.81
CA GLY A 22 18.95 -11.80 7.49
C GLY A 22 20.40 -11.52 7.92
N HIS A 23 20.77 -10.25 8.08
CA HIS A 23 22.08 -9.84 8.59
C HIS A 23 22.09 -9.55 10.11
N GLY A 24 20.92 -9.35 10.70
CA GLY A 24 20.76 -8.96 12.10
C GLY A 24 20.71 -10.14 13.07
N SER A 25 21.00 -9.86 14.34
CA SER A 25 20.69 -10.76 15.46
C SER A 25 19.36 -10.35 16.10
N VAL A 26 18.26 -10.50 15.36
CA VAL A 26 16.91 -10.22 15.86
C VAL A 26 16.31 -11.48 16.47
N ASP A 27 15.68 -11.35 17.64
CA ASP A 27 14.94 -12.45 18.26
C ASP A 27 13.52 -12.52 17.68
N THR A 28 13.33 -13.44 16.75
CA THR A 28 12.08 -13.61 15.98
C THR A 28 10.89 -14.04 16.84
N ARG A 29 11.13 -14.44 18.10
CA ARG A 29 10.06 -14.69 19.08
C ARG A 29 9.33 -13.42 19.51
N TYR A 30 9.96 -12.26 19.36
CA TYR A 30 9.42 -10.97 19.82
C TYR A 30 9.24 -9.94 18.69
N ILE A 31 9.90 -10.15 17.55
CA ILE A 31 9.88 -9.24 16.41
C ILE A 31 9.48 -10.00 15.16
N GLY A 32 8.41 -9.53 14.51
CA GLY A 32 7.99 -9.93 13.17
C GLY A 32 7.88 -8.72 12.25
N LEU A 33 7.26 -8.93 11.08
CA LEU A 33 6.98 -7.86 10.10
C LEU A 33 5.55 -7.34 10.25
N CYS A 34 5.38 -6.02 10.08
CA CYS A 34 4.10 -5.41 9.70
C CYS A 34 4.08 -5.27 8.18
N LEU A 35 3.12 -5.94 7.53
CA LEU A 35 2.94 -5.86 6.08
C LEU A 35 1.88 -4.82 5.77
N ASP A 36 2.31 -3.60 5.43
CA ASP A 36 1.42 -2.58 4.89
C ASP A 36 1.23 -2.77 3.37
N THR A 37 -0.02 -2.93 2.93
CA THR A 37 -0.34 -3.23 1.53
C THR A 37 -0.22 -2.02 0.61
N CYS A 38 -0.35 -0.80 1.13
CA CYS A 38 -0.05 0.43 0.42
C CYS A 38 1.45 0.55 0.15
N HIS A 39 2.31 0.37 1.15
CA HIS A 39 3.76 0.40 1.04
C HIS A 39 4.29 -0.67 0.09
N LEU A 40 3.80 -1.90 0.24
CA LEU A 40 4.11 -3.02 -0.65
C LEU A 40 3.76 -2.67 -2.11
N ALA A 41 2.59 -2.07 -2.33
CA ALA A 41 2.16 -1.67 -3.66
C ALA A 41 3.03 -0.52 -4.21
N VAL A 42 3.30 0.51 -3.41
CA VAL A 42 4.18 1.64 -3.79
C VAL A 42 5.56 1.12 -4.19
N MET A 43 6.15 0.20 -3.42
CA MET A 43 7.47 -0.35 -3.73
C MET A 43 7.46 -1.36 -4.89
N GLY A 44 6.28 -1.66 -5.45
CA GLY A 44 6.13 -2.56 -6.61
C GLY A 44 6.52 -3.99 -6.30
N GLU A 45 6.34 -4.42 -5.05
CA GLU A 45 6.74 -5.75 -4.57
C GLU A 45 5.61 -6.77 -4.77
N SER A 46 5.98 -8.02 -5.08
CA SER A 46 5.03 -9.12 -5.16
C SER A 46 4.72 -9.64 -3.75
N PRO A 47 3.43 -9.71 -3.34
CA PRO A 47 3.04 -10.31 -2.06
C PRO A 47 3.61 -11.72 -1.87
N ALA A 48 3.50 -12.57 -2.89
CA ALA A 48 3.96 -13.95 -2.84
C ALA A 48 5.48 -14.07 -2.63
N GLU A 49 6.26 -13.28 -3.36
CA GLU A 49 7.73 -13.29 -3.23
C GLU A 49 8.17 -12.75 -1.87
N VAL A 50 7.49 -11.72 -1.34
CA VAL A 50 7.80 -11.15 -0.03
C VAL A 50 7.51 -12.16 1.08
N VAL A 51 6.34 -12.78 1.09
CA VAL A 51 5.98 -13.78 2.12
C VAL A 51 6.93 -14.97 2.08
N ALA A 52 7.26 -15.48 0.88
CA ALA A 52 8.23 -16.56 0.74
C ALA A 52 9.61 -16.16 1.26
N GLY A 53 10.09 -14.96 0.91
CA GLY A 53 11.39 -14.46 1.33
C GLY A 53 11.50 -14.25 2.85
N LEU A 54 10.42 -13.83 3.51
CA LEU A 54 10.35 -13.72 4.97
C LEU A 54 10.37 -15.10 5.65
N ALA A 55 9.59 -16.05 5.12
CA ALA A 55 9.55 -17.42 5.62
C ALA A 55 10.93 -18.12 5.52
N ASP A 56 11.66 -17.89 4.41
CA ASP A 56 13.00 -18.45 4.19
C ASP A 56 14.02 -18.02 5.26
N ILE A 57 13.82 -16.85 5.87
CA ILE A 57 14.66 -16.32 6.94
C ILE A 57 14.04 -16.48 8.34
N GLY A 58 12.89 -17.16 8.44
CA GLY A 58 12.19 -17.41 9.70
C GLY A 58 11.58 -16.17 10.35
N ILE A 59 11.17 -15.19 9.54
CA ILE A 59 10.44 -14.00 9.99
C ILE A 59 8.97 -14.16 9.64
N ASP A 60 8.12 -14.05 10.66
CA ASP A 60 6.67 -14.10 10.50
C ASP A 60 6.11 -12.70 10.21
N VAL A 61 5.12 -12.63 9.32
CA VAL A 61 4.20 -11.49 9.25
C VAL A 61 3.24 -11.62 10.42
N VAL A 62 3.28 -10.67 11.34
CA VAL A 62 2.47 -10.70 12.58
C VAL A 62 1.39 -9.61 12.60
N LYS A 63 1.47 -8.66 11.66
CA LYS A 63 0.49 -7.61 11.47
C LYS A 63 0.36 -7.29 9.97
N ILE A 64 -0.85 -6.99 9.53
CA ILE A 64 -1.15 -6.44 8.21
C ILE A 64 -1.84 -5.10 8.41
N GLN A 65 -1.35 -4.05 7.74
CA GLN A 65 -2.12 -2.83 7.49
C GLN A 65 -2.82 -2.98 6.15
N ALA A 66 -4.14 -3.17 6.21
CA ALA A 66 -5.03 -3.17 5.07
C ALA A 66 -5.23 -1.72 4.63
N SER A 67 -4.45 -1.31 3.64
CA SER A 67 -4.37 0.05 3.12
C SER A 67 -4.17 0.03 1.60
N ASN A 68 -4.57 1.11 0.92
CA ASN A 68 -4.43 1.23 -0.54
C ASN A 68 -3.64 2.49 -0.89
N ALA A 69 -2.74 2.38 -1.88
CA ALA A 69 -2.09 3.49 -2.52
C ALA A 69 -2.94 4.06 -3.66
N ILE A 70 -2.60 5.26 -4.14
CA ILE A 70 -3.08 5.78 -5.43
C ILE A 70 -2.24 5.16 -6.55
N GLN A 71 -2.89 4.70 -7.62
CA GLN A 71 -2.24 4.16 -8.81
C GLN A 71 -2.54 5.04 -10.04
N ILE A 72 -1.50 5.27 -10.83
CA ILE A 72 -1.51 5.99 -12.10
C ILE A 72 -0.94 5.06 -13.15
N ASP A 73 -1.77 4.59 -14.08
CA ASP A 73 -1.32 3.65 -15.12
C ASP A 73 -0.54 4.35 -16.24
N ASP A 74 -0.88 5.61 -16.54
CA ASP A 74 -0.15 6.47 -17.47
C ASP A 74 -0.14 7.92 -16.99
N LEU A 75 1.05 8.43 -16.63
CA LEU A 75 1.29 9.81 -16.22
C LEU A 75 0.95 10.84 -17.32
N ALA A 76 0.85 10.41 -18.58
CA ALA A 76 0.45 11.27 -19.69
C ALA A 76 -1.06 11.29 -19.93
N ALA A 77 -1.85 10.49 -19.22
CA ALA A 77 -3.30 10.46 -19.40
C ALA A 77 -3.92 11.83 -19.06
N ASP A 78 -4.89 12.24 -19.88
CA ASP A 78 -5.60 13.51 -19.70
C ASP A 78 -6.27 13.55 -18.32
N GLY A 79 -6.02 14.63 -17.57
CA GLY A 79 -6.65 14.84 -16.27
C GLY A 79 -5.91 14.26 -15.06
N VAL A 80 -4.77 13.57 -15.23
CA VAL A 80 -4.01 13.00 -14.09
C VAL A 80 -3.60 14.06 -13.09
N ALA A 81 -3.02 15.18 -13.55
CA ALA A 81 -2.54 16.24 -12.67
C ALA A 81 -3.69 16.95 -11.96
N GLU A 82 -4.81 17.16 -12.66
CA GLU A 82 -6.02 17.76 -12.13
C GLU A 82 -6.69 16.85 -11.08
N ALA A 83 -6.80 15.55 -11.34
CA ALA A 83 -7.34 14.59 -10.38
C ALA A 83 -6.45 14.47 -9.14
N PHE A 84 -5.12 14.48 -9.32
CA PHE A 84 -4.18 14.41 -8.20
C PHE A 84 -4.16 15.70 -7.35
N ALA A 85 -4.56 16.84 -7.91
CA ALA A 85 -4.59 18.11 -7.18
C ALA A 85 -5.52 18.09 -5.95
N GLU A 86 -6.53 17.21 -5.91
CA GLU A 86 -7.37 17.02 -4.72
C GLU A 86 -6.59 16.46 -3.52
N PHE A 87 -5.52 15.70 -3.76
CA PHE A 87 -4.70 15.04 -2.74
C PHE A 87 -3.51 15.91 -2.30
N ALA A 88 -3.02 16.79 -3.18
CA ALA A 88 -1.86 17.63 -2.94
C ALA A 88 -1.98 18.63 -1.77
N GLY A 89 -3.18 18.81 -1.20
CA GLY A 89 -3.41 19.62 0.00
C GLY A 89 -3.04 18.93 1.32
N SER A 90 -2.69 17.64 1.28
CA SER A 90 -2.24 16.87 2.44
C SER A 90 -0.95 17.44 3.05
N PRO A 91 -0.80 17.46 4.39
CA PRO A 91 0.45 17.86 5.04
C PRO A 91 1.54 16.76 4.97
N TYR A 92 1.20 15.56 4.49
CA TYR A 92 2.10 14.42 4.37
C TYR A 92 2.79 14.40 3.02
N LEU A 93 3.97 13.76 2.98
CA LEU A 93 4.70 13.53 1.74
C LEU A 93 3.97 12.50 0.87
N HIS A 94 4.00 12.69 -0.43
CA HIS A 94 3.46 11.76 -1.42
C HIS A 94 4.60 10.91 -1.99
N GLN A 95 5.22 10.05 -1.18
CA GLN A 95 6.30 9.18 -1.65
C GLN A 95 5.81 8.40 -2.87
N VAL A 96 6.53 8.51 -3.98
CA VAL A 96 6.10 7.96 -5.27
C VAL A 96 7.21 7.11 -5.86
N ASN A 97 6.81 5.94 -6.35
CA ASN A 97 7.65 5.06 -7.15
C ASN A 97 6.94 4.81 -8.48
N GLY A 98 7.70 4.73 -9.56
CA GLY A 98 7.14 4.49 -10.87
C GLY A 98 8.12 3.88 -11.85
N ILE A 99 7.60 3.61 -13.04
CA ILE A 99 8.35 3.10 -14.19
C ILE A 99 8.13 4.09 -15.32
N ASP A 100 9.21 4.68 -15.84
CA ASP A 100 9.13 5.59 -16.97
C ASP A 100 8.86 4.84 -18.30
N ALA A 101 8.64 5.58 -19.39
CA ALA A 101 8.36 4.99 -20.71
C ALA A 101 9.50 4.12 -21.27
N ASP A 102 10.73 4.24 -20.75
CA ASP A 102 11.88 3.41 -21.13
C ASP A 102 12.01 2.17 -20.22
N GLY A 103 11.08 1.96 -19.29
CA GLY A 103 11.10 0.86 -18.34
C GLY A 103 12.03 1.08 -17.15
N ARG A 104 12.53 2.31 -16.91
CA ARG A 104 13.41 2.62 -15.79
C ARG A 104 12.59 2.95 -14.54
N GLN A 105 13.00 2.35 -13.43
CA GLN A 105 12.44 2.68 -12.11
C GLN A 105 12.90 4.07 -11.66
N TRP A 106 12.01 4.78 -10.98
CA TRP A 106 12.29 6.07 -10.37
C TRP A 106 11.52 6.23 -9.07
N PHE A 107 12.07 7.04 -8.15
CA PHE A 107 11.47 7.33 -6.85
C PHE A 107 11.61 8.81 -6.49
N ARG A 108 10.61 9.38 -5.80
CA ARG A 108 10.68 10.71 -5.18
C ARG A 108 10.00 10.67 -3.81
N ASP A 109 10.54 11.46 -2.88
CA ASP A 109 9.95 11.61 -1.55
C ASP A 109 8.58 12.30 -1.61
N ASP A 110 8.35 13.17 -2.59
CA ASP A 110 7.07 13.84 -2.77
C ASP A 110 6.76 14.02 -4.25
N LEU A 111 5.58 13.58 -4.68
CA LEU A 111 5.11 13.74 -6.05
C LEU A 111 4.72 15.20 -6.32
N SER A 112 5.39 15.81 -7.29
CA SER A 112 4.96 17.08 -7.88
C SER A 112 4.98 17.01 -9.40
N PHE A 113 3.83 17.25 -10.02
CA PHE A 113 3.72 17.41 -11.48
C PHE A 113 4.38 18.70 -12.00
N ALA A 114 4.72 19.62 -11.11
CA ALA A 114 5.49 20.83 -11.44
C ALA A 114 7.01 20.57 -11.44
N ASP A 115 7.49 19.50 -10.81
CA ASP A 115 8.90 19.13 -10.82
C ASP A 115 9.30 18.60 -12.21
N PRO A 116 10.22 19.26 -12.95
CA PRO A 116 10.68 18.79 -14.25
C PRO A 116 11.43 17.46 -14.20
N SER A 117 11.84 17.01 -13.01
CA SER A 117 12.49 15.72 -12.81
C SER A 117 11.51 14.55 -12.74
N THR A 118 10.22 14.81 -12.55
CA THR A 118 9.15 13.80 -12.58
C THR A 118 8.91 13.35 -14.03
N PRO A 119 8.96 12.04 -14.33
CA PRO A 119 8.61 11.54 -15.67
C PRO A 119 7.20 11.97 -16.11
N ARG A 120 7.04 12.27 -17.40
CA ARG A 120 5.76 12.73 -17.97
C ARG A 120 4.88 11.61 -18.52
N THR A 121 5.40 10.39 -18.53
CA THR A 121 4.84 9.20 -19.18
C THR A 121 5.29 7.97 -18.40
N GLY A 122 4.54 6.88 -18.51
CA GLY A 122 4.78 5.66 -17.72
C GLY A 122 3.88 5.62 -16.50
N SER A 123 4.08 4.66 -15.61
CA SER A 123 3.20 4.43 -14.47
C SER A 123 3.82 4.90 -13.16
N ALA A 124 2.96 5.14 -12.17
CA ALA A 124 3.37 5.49 -10.82
C ALA A 124 2.37 4.95 -9.79
N ARG A 125 2.88 4.68 -8.60
CA ARG A 125 2.08 4.45 -7.39
C ARG A 125 2.54 5.42 -6.32
N VAL A 126 1.57 6.06 -5.70
CA VAL A 126 1.78 7.17 -4.77
C VAL A 126 1.28 6.74 -3.39
N HIS A 127 2.15 6.85 -2.41
CA HIS A 127 1.83 6.59 -1.01
C HIS A 127 0.76 7.61 -0.56
N TYR A 128 -0.44 7.10 -0.36
CA TYR A 128 -1.57 7.82 0.18
C TYR A 128 -2.66 6.82 0.54
N HIS A 129 -3.04 6.69 1.82
CA HIS A 129 -3.99 5.66 2.24
C HIS A 129 -5.42 6.07 1.88
N VAL A 130 -5.83 5.75 0.65
CA VAL A 130 -7.20 5.96 0.18
C VAL A 130 -8.12 4.86 0.74
N PRO A 131 -9.43 5.13 0.91
CA PRO A 131 -10.35 4.16 1.50
C PRO A 131 -10.37 2.83 0.74
N LEU A 132 -10.49 1.73 1.48
CA LEU A 132 -10.40 0.38 0.91
C LEU A 132 -11.44 0.11 -0.19
N HIS A 133 -12.64 0.63 0.03
CA HIS A 133 -13.84 0.35 -0.75
C HIS A 133 -14.13 1.37 -1.85
N LEU A 134 -13.30 2.41 -2.02
CA LEU A 134 -13.53 3.51 -2.97
C LEU A 134 -12.33 3.68 -3.91
N ALA A 135 -12.63 3.90 -5.18
CA ALA A 135 -11.65 4.36 -6.14
C ALA A 135 -11.50 5.89 -6.07
N PRO A 136 -10.27 6.43 -6.20
CA PRO A 136 -10.07 7.87 -6.40
C PRO A 136 -10.68 8.33 -7.74
N PRO A 137 -10.86 9.65 -7.95
CA PRO A 137 -11.38 10.19 -9.20
C PRO A 137 -10.53 9.77 -10.41
N ALA A 138 -11.19 9.34 -11.48
CA ALA A 138 -10.51 9.01 -12.73
C ALA A 138 -9.68 10.22 -13.25
N PRO A 139 -8.52 9.98 -13.88
CA PRO A 139 -7.98 8.68 -14.30
C PRO A 139 -7.17 7.93 -13.22
N LEU A 140 -7.21 8.37 -11.97
CA LEU A 140 -6.56 7.65 -10.87
C LEU A 140 -7.32 6.37 -10.54
N SER A 141 -6.60 5.35 -10.08
CA SER A 141 -7.14 4.14 -9.47
C SER A 141 -6.49 3.89 -8.11
N ASN A 142 -6.82 2.77 -7.45
CA ASN A 142 -6.18 2.38 -6.19
C ASN A 142 -5.53 0.99 -6.31
N THR A 143 -4.78 0.59 -5.29
CA THR A 143 -4.08 -0.69 -5.25
C THR A 143 -4.82 -1.80 -4.51
N SER A 144 -6.16 -1.76 -4.48
CA SER A 144 -7.01 -2.77 -3.79
C SER A 144 -6.76 -4.21 -4.22
N HIS A 145 -6.28 -4.43 -5.45
CA HIS A 145 -5.86 -5.75 -5.92
C HIS A 145 -4.68 -6.33 -5.10
N VAL A 146 -3.72 -5.50 -4.66
CA VAL A 146 -2.59 -5.95 -3.83
C VAL A 146 -3.09 -6.37 -2.44
N LEU A 147 -4.04 -5.62 -1.88
CA LEU A 147 -4.69 -6.00 -0.63
C LEU A 147 -5.47 -7.31 -0.76
N ALA A 148 -6.22 -7.48 -1.85
CA ALA A 148 -6.94 -8.71 -2.13
C ALA A 148 -5.98 -9.92 -2.21
N ASP A 149 -4.83 -9.77 -2.89
CA ASP A 149 -3.79 -10.81 -2.98
C ASP A 149 -3.16 -11.15 -1.61
N VAL A 150 -3.06 -10.19 -0.69
CA VAL A 150 -2.54 -10.46 0.68
C VAL A 150 -3.60 -11.13 1.56
N MET A 151 -4.85 -10.64 1.52
CA MET A 151 -5.97 -11.27 2.25
C MET A 151 -6.23 -12.70 1.76
N ALA A 152 -6.03 -12.91 0.46
CA ALA A 152 -6.03 -14.20 -0.17
C ALA A 152 -5.06 -15.19 0.49
N MET A 153 -3.79 -14.80 0.54
CA MET A 153 -2.73 -15.60 1.16
C MET A 153 -2.99 -15.85 2.65
N LEU A 154 -3.62 -14.90 3.36
CA LEU A 154 -4.04 -15.08 4.74
C LEU A 154 -5.12 -16.17 4.88
N GLY A 155 -6.15 -16.14 4.02
CA GLY A 155 -7.24 -17.12 4.01
C GLY A 155 -6.78 -18.53 3.62
N GLU A 156 -5.83 -18.64 2.69
CA GLU A 156 -5.21 -19.91 2.28
C GLU A 156 -4.21 -20.48 3.30
N GLY A 157 -3.89 -19.73 4.38
CA GLY A 157 -2.95 -20.15 5.40
C GLY A 157 -1.48 -20.09 4.98
N ALA A 158 -1.15 -19.30 3.95
CA ALA A 158 0.23 -19.03 3.55
C ALA A 158 0.95 -18.10 4.54
N LEU A 159 0.20 -17.36 5.36
CA LEU A 159 0.70 -16.52 6.44
C LEU A 159 0.53 -17.18 7.82
N PRO A 160 1.52 -17.08 8.72
CA PRO A 160 1.44 -17.68 10.06
C PRO A 160 0.39 -16.99 10.92
N GLN A 161 -0.46 -17.77 11.59
CA GLN A 161 -1.51 -17.25 12.48
C GLN A 161 -1.06 -17.29 13.96
N PRO A 162 -1.48 -16.34 14.81
CA PRO A 162 -2.39 -15.22 14.52
C PRO A 162 -1.71 -14.04 13.83
N VAL A 163 -2.44 -13.35 12.95
CA VAL A 163 -2.05 -12.06 12.35
C VAL A 163 -3.08 -11.00 12.74
N ASP A 164 -2.62 -9.86 13.25
CA ASP A 164 -3.48 -8.70 13.49
C ASP A 164 -3.72 -7.95 12.17
N VAL A 165 -4.97 -7.76 11.75
CA VAL A 165 -5.32 -6.97 10.56
C VAL A 165 -5.92 -5.63 10.99
N GLU A 166 -5.25 -4.54 10.61
CA GLU A 166 -5.67 -3.16 10.88
C GLU A 166 -6.05 -2.47 9.57
N ILE A 167 -7.23 -1.85 9.51
CA ILE A 167 -7.58 -0.97 8.39
C ILE A 167 -6.93 0.38 8.62
N GLU A 168 -6.17 0.85 7.64
CA GLU A 168 -5.55 2.17 7.70
C GLU A 168 -5.93 3.02 6.50
N THR A 169 -6.62 4.11 6.79
CA THR A 169 -7.03 5.14 5.83
C THR A 169 -6.62 6.49 6.39
N TYR A 170 -6.10 7.39 5.53
CA TYR A 170 -5.66 8.72 5.94
C TYR A 170 -6.78 9.44 6.69
N THR A 171 -6.37 10.31 7.62
CA THR A 171 -7.33 10.99 8.51
C THR A 171 -8.47 11.62 7.71
N TRP A 172 -9.68 11.45 8.20
CA TRP A 172 -10.90 11.89 7.54
C TRP A 172 -10.87 13.34 7.05
N GLU A 173 -10.19 14.22 7.80
CA GLU A 173 -10.06 15.64 7.46
C GLU A 173 -9.15 15.89 6.25
N VAL A 174 -8.24 14.97 5.94
CA VAL A 174 -7.26 15.04 4.86
C VAL A 174 -7.78 14.41 3.56
N LEU A 175 -8.69 13.42 3.63
CA LEU A 175 -9.28 12.81 2.43
C LEU A 175 -10.03 13.84 1.56
N PRO A 176 -9.91 13.82 0.23
CA PRO A 176 -10.77 14.63 -0.64
C PRO A 176 -12.26 14.40 -0.37
N SER A 177 -13.10 15.43 -0.58
CA SER A 177 -14.56 15.28 -0.40
C SER A 177 -15.18 14.25 -1.34
N SER A 178 -14.54 13.98 -2.47
CA SER A 178 -14.92 12.93 -3.43
C SER A 178 -14.79 11.51 -2.84
N LEU A 179 -14.01 11.34 -1.78
CA LEU A 179 -13.76 10.07 -1.08
C LEU A 179 -14.45 10.00 0.30
N ARG A 180 -15.49 10.81 0.52
CA ARG A 180 -16.28 10.83 1.75
C ARG A 180 -17.74 10.56 1.41
N MET A 181 -18.25 9.36 1.68
CA MET A 181 -19.61 8.98 1.25
C MET A 181 -20.72 9.41 2.22
N GLY A 182 -20.42 9.44 3.52
CA GLY A 182 -21.41 9.77 4.53
C GLY A 182 -20.80 10.35 5.80
N SER A 183 -21.24 9.83 6.94
CA SER A 183 -20.57 10.12 8.21
C SER A 183 -19.29 9.30 8.35
N LEU A 184 -18.35 9.75 9.18
CA LEU A 184 -17.15 8.97 9.52
C LEU A 184 -17.48 7.54 9.95
N ALA A 185 -18.57 7.35 10.69
CA ALA A 185 -18.99 6.03 11.15
C ALA A 185 -19.48 5.15 9.99
N ASP A 186 -20.16 5.72 9.00
CA ASP A 186 -20.65 4.98 7.83
C ASP A 186 -19.49 4.51 6.95
N ASP A 187 -18.49 5.36 6.76
CA ASP A 187 -17.32 5.07 5.93
C ASP A 187 -16.40 4.03 6.61
N ILE A 188 -16.14 4.14 7.92
CA ILE A 188 -15.44 3.09 8.69
C ILE A 188 -16.19 1.75 8.60
N ALA A 189 -17.51 1.77 8.73
CA ALA A 189 -18.31 0.57 8.64
C ALA A 189 -18.31 -0.03 7.22
N ALA A 190 -18.21 0.81 6.17
CA ALA A 190 -18.08 0.36 4.79
C ALA A 190 -16.73 -0.32 4.54
N GLU A 191 -15.62 0.24 5.04
CA GLU A 191 -14.30 -0.38 4.95
C GLU A 191 -14.26 -1.73 5.68
N THR A 192 -14.82 -1.79 6.89
CA THR A 192 -14.88 -3.02 7.68
C THR A 192 -15.70 -4.09 6.96
N ARG A 193 -16.85 -3.73 6.36
CA ARG A 193 -17.65 -4.67 5.58
C ARG A 193 -16.90 -5.16 4.34
N TRP A 194 -16.30 -4.26 3.58
CA TRP A 194 -15.58 -4.62 2.35
C TRP A 194 -14.42 -5.58 2.65
N LEU A 195 -13.64 -5.32 3.70
CA LEU A 195 -12.55 -6.22 4.11
C LEU A 195 -13.08 -7.57 4.60
N ASN A 196 -14.18 -7.59 5.36
CA ASN A 196 -14.79 -8.86 5.79
C ASN A 196 -15.34 -9.66 4.60
N ASP A 197 -15.95 -9.02 3.61
CA ASP A 197 -16.45 -9.68 2.41
C ASP A 197 -15.30 -10.33 1.62
N LEU A 198 -14.15 -9.65 1.51
CA LEU A 198 -12.93 -10.24 0.95
C LEU A 198 -12.47 -11.50 1.69
N LEU A 199 -12.67 -11.58 3.01
CA LEU A 199 -12.30 -12.77 3.80
C LEU A 199 -13.39 -13.86 3.76
N CYS A 200 -14.67 -13.48 3.70
CA CYS A 200 -15.81 -14.41 3.71
C CYS A 200 -16.06 -15.10 2.37
N GLU A 201 -15.71 -14.45 1.25
CA GLU A 201 -15.71 -15.11 -0.07
C GLU A 201 -14.78 -16.34 -0.13
N TRP A 202 -13.86 -16.47 0.85
CA TRP A 202 -12.85 -17.52 0.92
C TRP A 202 -13.25 -18.67 1.83
N ASP A 203 -13.92 -18.40 2.95
CA ASP A 203 -14.48 -19.44 3.83
C ASP A 203 -15.58 -20.28 3.15
N ALA A 204 -16.16 -19.79 2.05
CA ALA A 204 -17.24 -20.44 1.31
C ALA A 204 -16.77 -21.31 0.12
N ALA A 205 -15.46 -21.33 -0.19
CA ALA A 205 -14.85 -22.07 -1.31
C ALA A 205 -14.15 -23.36 -0.84
#